data_AF-A0A960XJC1-F1
#
_entry.id   AF-A0A960XJC1-F1
#
_cell.length_a   1.000
_cell.length_b   1.000
_cell.length_c   1.000
_cell.angle_alpha   90.00
_cell.angle_beta   90.00
_cell.angle_gamma   90.00
#
_symmetry.space_group_name_H-M   'P 1'
#
loop_
_entity.id
_entity.type
_entity.pdbx_description
1 polymer ?
#
loop_
_entity_poly.entity_id
_entity_poly.type
_entity_poly.pdbx_seq_one_letter_code
_entity_poly.pdbx_strand_id
1 'polypeptide(L)'
;FAWCITLPNLALSKYMRGAYDARQIRWANELLTKRPGPLLVLYDFHLAALANGISAVPIGYGIERLPELNFHFENETFSEVLIVRRIMDPGIEVPQSEALQQDSSLGQYFDWERLGSFRLGPGVTAVLDRVQAIHLDKNQEALYQEHLSEFAAARMDPKKDLTAYFSKWLP
;
A
#
# COMPACT_ATOMS: atom_id res chain seq x y z
N PHE A 1 14.15 -8.16 32.71
CA PHE A 1 14.10 -9.00 31.50
C PHE A 1 14.09 -8.08 30.29
N ALA A 2 15.21 -8.03 29.56
CA ALA A 2 15.33 -7.30 28.32
C ALA A 2 14.65 -8.11 27.20
N TRP A 3 13.72 -7.51 26.47
CA TRP A 3 13.13 -8.14 25.30
C TRP A 3 14.07 -7.94 24.12
N CYS A 4 15.00 -8.88 23.95
CA CYS A 4 15.69 -9.07 22.68
C CYS A 4 14.69 -9.68 21.70
N ILE A 5 14.08 -8.85 20.85
CA ILE A 5 13.35 -9.34 19.67
C ILE A 5 14.40 -9.82 18.68
N THR A 6 14.87 -11.04 18.87
CA THR A 6 15.71 -11.70 17.87
C THR A 6 14.86 -11.98 16.63
N LEU A 7 15.52 -12.01 15.48
CA LEU A 7 14.94 -12.23 14.15
C LEU A 7 14.24 -13.59 13.84
N PRO A 8 14.15 -14.66 14.67
CA PRO A 8 13.68 -15.93 14.13
C PRO A 8 12.16 -16.09 14.06
N ASN A 9 11.33 -15.14 14.51
CA ASN A 9 9.86 -15.27 14.42
C ASN A 9 9.23 -14.80 13.09
N LEU A 10 9.98 -14.11 12.23
CA LEU A 10 9.53 -13.78 10.86
C LEU A 10 9.80 -14.91 9.86
N ALA A 11 10.66 -15.87 10.21
CA ALA A 11 11.08 -16.96 9.33
C ALA A 11 10.12 -18.16 9.28
N LEU A 12 9.06 -18.19 10.10
CA LEU A 12 8.10 -19.30 10.19
C LEU A 12 6.69 -18.95 9.72
N SER A 13 6.55 -17.85 8.98
CA SER A 13 5.34 -17.63 8.20
C SER A 13 5.33 -18.65 7.04
N LYS A 14 4.36 -19.56 7.05
CA LYS A 14 4.04 -20.54 5.97
C LYS A 14 3.77 -19.89 4.59
N TYR A 15 3.98 -18.59 4.48
CA TYR A 15 3.66 -17.70 3.38
C TYR A 15 4.88 -17.22 2.59
N MET A 16 6.11 -17.63 2.93
CA MET A 16 7.26 -17.46 2.02
C MET A 16 7.20 -18.51 0.90
N ARG A 17 6.24 -18.36 -0.01
CA ARG A 17 6.13 -19.17 -1.23
C ARG A 17 7.12 -18.61 -2.26
N GLY A 18 8.39 -18.97 -2.09
CA GLY A 18 9.44 -18.85 -3.10
C GLY A 18 10.44 -17.70 -2.89
N ALA A 19 11.60 -17.82 -3.54
CA ALA A 19 12.67 -16.83 -3.50
C ALA A 19 12.27 -15.44 -4.08
N TYR A 20 11.10 -15.31 -4.69
CA TYR A 20 10.58 -14.05 -5.24
C TYR A 20 10.13 -13.08 -4.15
N ASP A 21 9.48 -13.56 -3.09
CA ASP A 21 8.99 -12.72 -1.99
C ASP A 21 10.14 -11.96 -1.31
N ALA A 22 11.18 -12.69 -0.91
CA ALA A 22 12.34 -12.11 -0.26
C ALA A 22 13.09 -11.11 -1.16
N ARG A 23 13.14 -11.37 -2.48
CA ARG A 23 13.75 -10.45 -3.44
C ARG A 23 12.94 -9.18 -3.62
N GLN A 24 11.62 -9.28 -3.70
CA GLN A 24 10.72 -8.12 -3.78
C GLN A 24 10.81 -7.28 -2.51
N ILE A 25 10.72 -7.91 -1.33
CA ILE A 25 10.78 -7.22 -0.04
C ILE A 25 12.10 -6.46 0.09
N ARG A 26 13.23 -7.10 -0.27
CA ARG A 26 14.54 -6.45 -0.20
C ARG A 26 14.61 -5.24 -1.13
N TRP A 27 14.22 -5.43 -2.39
CA TRP A 27 14.23 -4.37 -3.40
C TRP A 27 13.31 -3.20 -3.00
N ALA A 28 12.09 -3.48 -2.54
CA ALA A 28 11.16 -2.46 -2.07
C ALA A 28 11.72 -1.72 -0.84
N ASN A 29 12.26 -2.43 0.15
CA ASN A 29 12.91 -1.81 1.32
C ASN A 29 14.03 -0.84 0.91
N GLU A 30 14.89 -1.22 -0.04
CA GLU A 30 15.99 -0.36 -0.52
C GLU A 30 15.52 0.94 -1.18
N LEU A 31 14.34 0.93 -1.82
CA LEU A 31 13.74 2.11 -2.42
C LEU A 31 12.99 2.96 -1.40
N LEU A 32 12.23 2.32 -0.52
CA LEU A 32 11.38 2.99 0.45
C LEU A 32 12.19 3.67 1.56
N THR A 33 13.26 3.04 2.04
CA THR A 33 14.14 3.62 3.08
C THR A 33 14.89 4.87 2.62
N LYS A 34 15.00 5.11 1.32
CA LYS A 34 15.61 6.31 0.75
C LYS A 34 14.63 7.47 0.60
N ARG A 35 13.32 7.24 0.83
CA ARG A 35 12.28 8.26 0.68
C ARG A 35 12.05 8.99 2.01
N PRO A 36 11.91 10.33 1.98
CA PRO A 36 11.68 11.11 3.17
C PRO A 36 10.21 11.04 3.62
N GLY A 37 9.99 11.11 4.94
CA GLY A 37 8.68 11.28 5.54
C GLY A 37 7.85 9.99 5.71
N PRO A 38 6.64 10.10 6.29
CA PRO A 38 5.76 8.95 6.46
C PRO A 38 5.20 8.51 5.11
N LEU A 39 5.36 7.22 4.77
CA LEU A 39 4.88 6.65 3.52
C LEU A 39 3.64 5.79 3.77
N LEU A 40 2.69 5.82 2.83
CA LEU A 40 1.62 4.83 2.74
C LEU A 40 1.89 3.90 1.56
N VAL A 41 1.99 2.60 1.81
CA VAL A 41 2.30 1.59 0.80
C VAL A 41 1.12 0.63 0.66
N LEU A 42 0.50 0.63 -0.51
CA LEU A 42 -0.46 -0.38 -0.93
C LEU A 42 0.31 -1.55 -1.56
N TYR A 43 0.04 -2.79 -1.14
CA TYR A 43 0.70 -3.97 -1.69
C TYR A 43 -0.25 -5.08 -2.16
N ASP A 44 0.11 -5.77 -3.24
CA ASP A 44 -0.58 -6.97 -3.73
C ASP A 44 -0.04 -8.27 -3.09
N PHE A 45 1.26 -8.33 -2.82
CA PHE A 45 2.00 -9.45 -2.22
C PHE A 45 2.64 -9.09 -0.88
N HIS A 46 3.17 -10.10 -0.17
CA HIS A 46 3.74 -9.95 1.17
C HIS A 46 4.73 -8.80 1.31
N LEU A 47 4.29 -7.73 1.97
CA LEU A 47 5.10 -6.55 2.31
C LEU A 47 5.08 -6.20 3.80
N ALA A 48 4.51 -7.06 4.64
CA ALA A 48 4.35 -6.88 6.08
C ALA A 48 5.66 -6.69 6.88
N ALA A 49 6.83 -6.69 6.22
CA ALA A 49 8.16 -6.61 6.85
C ALA A 49 8.90 -5.28 6.57
N LEU A 50 8.18 -4.18 6.28
CA LEU A 50 8.79 -2.85 6.16
C LEU A 50 8.92 -2.18 7.54
N ALA A 51 10.08 -1.56 7.80
CA ALA A 51 10.40 -0.93 9.09
C ALA A 51 10.12 0.58 9.11
N ASN A 52 9.89 1.12 10.32
CA ASN A 52 9.86 2.52 10.75
C ASN A 52 9.31 3.57 9.76
N GLY A 53 8.11 4.09 10.04
CA GLY A 53 7.53 5.24 9.33
C GLY A 53 6.79 4.89 8.03
N ILE A 54 6.63 3.60 7.75
CA ILE A 54 5.89 3.12 6.59
C ILE A 54 4.60 2.45 7.08
N SER A 55 3.46 3.03 6.72
CA SER A 55 2.16 2.39 6.84
C SER A 55 1.96 1.48 5.62
N ALA A 56 1.74 0.19 5.82
CA ALA A 56 1.57 -0.76 4.72
C ALA A 56 0.24 -1.49 4.84
N VAL A 57 -0.54 -1.50 3.76
CA VAL A 57 -1.85 -2.16 3.70
C VAL A 57 -2.02 -2.93 2.39
N PRO A 58 -2.72 -4.08 2.40
CA PRO A 58 -3.10 -4.76 1.17
C PRO A 58 -3.89 -3.83 0.22
N ILE A 59 -3.58 -3.89 -1.08
CA ILE A 59 -4.26 -3.09 -2.12
C ILE A 59 -5.78 -3.30 -2.08
N GLY A 60 -6.24 -4.53 -1.90
CA GLY A 60 -7.67 -4.85 -1.79
C GLY A 60 -8.35 -4.04 -0.68
N TYR A 61 -7.73 -3.94 0.50
CA TYR A 61 -8.25 -3.13 1.59
C TYR A 61 -8.15 -1.62 1.33
N GLY A 62 -7.11 -1.18 0.61
CA GLY A 62 -7.03 0.20 0.14
C GLY A 62 -8.17 0.57 -0.81
N ILE A 63 -8.55 -0.35 -1.71
CA ILE A 63 -9.65 -0.17 -2.66
C ILE A 63 -11.01 -0.16 -1.95
N GLU A 64 -11.22 -1.08 -0.99
CA GLU A 64 -12.45 -1.13 -0.19
C GLU A 64 -12.68 0.18 0.61
N ARG A 65 -11.62 0.96 0.83
CA ARG A 65 -11.62 2.21 1.61
C ARG A 65 -11.06 3.39 0.81
N LEU A 66 -11.47 3.48 -0.46
CA LEU A 66 -11.06 4.53 -1.37
C LEU A 66 -11.36 5.95 -0.87
N PRO A 67 -12.54 6.26 -0.29
CA PRO A 67 -12.82 7.58 0.26
C PRO A 67 -11.79 8.01 1.32
N GLU A 68 -11.41 7.11 2.21
CA GLU A 68 -10.43 7.35 3.28
C GLU A 68 -9.01 7.49 2.71
N LEU A 69 -8.66 6.65 1.74
CA LEU A 69 -7.38 6.75 1.06
C LEU A 69 -7.26 8.09 0.30
N ASN A 70 -8.32 8.50 -0.39
CA ASN A 70 -8.40 9.79 -1.08
C ASN A 70 -8.27 10.96 -0.09
N PHE A 71 -8.91 10.87 1.06
CA PHE A 71 -8.74 11.87 2.11
C PHE A 71 -7.27 12.05 2.51
N HIS A 72 -6.55 10.96 2.76
CA HIS A 72 -5.13 11.01 3.14
C HIS A 72 -4.24 11.56 2.02
N PHE A 73 -4.59 11.25 0.78
CA PHE A 73 -3.92 11.75 -0.41
C PHE A 73 -4.09 13.27 -0.55
N GLU A 74 -5.34 13.76 -0.52
CA GLU A 74 -5.66 15.19 -0.68
C GLU A 74 -5.20 16.05 0.51
N ASN A 75 -5.14 15.49 1.73
CA ASN A 75 -4.71 16.21 2.92
C ASN A 75 -3.21 16.05 3.26
N GLU A 76 -2.45 15.37 2.40
CA GLU A 76 -1.00 15.18 2.53
C GLU A 76 -0.58 14.64 3.92
N THR A 77 -1.35 13.72 4.49
CA THR A 77 -1.01 13.12 5.79
C THR A 77 0.18 12.17 5.68
N PHE A 78 0.39 11.63 4.49
CA PHE A 78 1.59 10.89 4.10
C PHE A 78 2.34 11.71 3.07
N SER A 79 3.68 11.59 3.07
CA SER A 79 4.50 12.23 2.06
C SER A 79 4.25 11.65 0.67
N GLU A 80 3.97 10.35 0.59
CA GLU A 80 3.63 9.67 -0.66
C GLU A 80 2.69 8.49 -0.41
N VAL A 81 1.80 8.24 -1.37
CA VAL A 81 1.06 7.00 -1.52
C VAL A 81 1.70 6.18 -2.64
N LEU A 82 2.14 4.98 -2.30
CA LEU A 82 2.93 4.12 -3.17
C LEU A 82 2.22 2.79 -3.36
N ILE A 83 2.32 2.22 -4.55
CA ILE A 83 1.78 0.91 -4.87
C ILE A 83 2.93 0.00 -5.24
N VAL A 84 3.10 -1.12 -4.52
CA VAL A 84 4.09 -2.14 -4.85
C VAL A 84 3.38 -3.35 -5.38
N ARG A 85 3.77 -3.79 -6.58
CA ARG A 85 3.12 -4.89 -7.29
C ARG A 85 4.07 -5.92 -7.86
N ARG A 86 3.55 -7.11 -8.19
CA ARG A 86 4.20 -8.01 -9.16
C ARG A 86 3.37 -8.08 -10.43
N ILE A 87 4.08 -7.96 -11.53
CA ILE A 87 3.58 -8.17 -12.87
C ILE A 87 4.17 -9.48 -13.37
N MET A 88 3.29 -10.33 -13.90
CA MET A 88 3.66 -11.57 -14.56
C MET A 88 3.77 -11.30 -16.06
N ASP A 89 4.79 -11.88 -16.71
CA ASP A 89 4.97 -11.73 -18.16
C ASP A 89 3.73 -12.28 -18.91
N PRO A 90 3.34 -11.67 -20.05
CA PRO A 90 2.24 -12.17 -20.85
C PRO A 90 2.43 -13.65 -21.22
N GLY A 91 1.39 -14.47 -21.02
CA GLY A 91 1.42 -15.91 -21.33
C GLY A 91 1.77 -16.82 -20.15
N ILE A 92 1.99 -16.28 -18.96
CA ILE A 92 2.08 -17.06 -17.72
C ILE A 92 0.69 -17.14 -17.08
N GLU A 93 0.19 -18.36 -16.90
CA GLU A 93 -1.08 -18.57 -16.18
C GLU A 93 -0.91 -18.23 -14.70
N VAL A 94 -1.72 -17.28 -14.24
CA VAL A 94 -1.80 -16.86 -12.85
C VAL A 94 -3.13 -17.38 -12.28
N PRO A 95 -3.15 -17.94 -11.05
CA PRO A 95 -4.41 -18.31 -10.40
C PRO A 95 -5.39 -17.12 -10.39
N GLN A 96 -6.67 -17.35 -10.69
CA GLN A 96 -7.68 -16.27 -10.77
C GLN A 96 -7.77 -15.41 -9.50
N SER A 97 -7.50 -15.98 -8.33
CA SER A 97 -7.44 -15.23 -7.06
C SER A 97 -6.31 -14.19 -7.00
N GLU A 98 -5.27 -14.37 -7.80
CA GLU A 98 -4.11 -13.46 -7.94
C GLU A 98 -4.26 -12.54 -9.17
N ALA A 99 -5.20 -12.83 -10.07
CA ALA A 99 -5.43 -12.08 -11.32
C ALA A 99 -6.16 -10.74 -11.11
N LEU A 100 -6.92 -10.57 -10.02
CA LEU A 100 -7.61 -9.32 -9.67
C LEU A 100 -6.66 -8.14 -9.44
N GLN A 101 -5.37 -8.41 -9.22
CA GLN A 101 -4.31 -7.43 -8.94
C GLN A 101 -3.50 -7.02 -10.19
N GLN A 102 -3.96 -7.40 -11.40
CA GLN A 102 -3.32 -6.98 -12.65
C GLN A 102 -3.57 -5.49 -12.95
N ASP A 103 -2.60 -4.86 -13.64
CA ASP A 103 -2.53 -3.43 -14.00
C ASP A 103 -3.86 -2.80 -14.47
N SER A 104 -4.68 -3.55 -15.21
CA SER A 104 -5.90 -3.02 -15.84
C SER A 104 -7.04 -2.74 -14.86
N SER A 105 -7.17 -3.52 -13.79
CA SER A 105 -8.21 -3.30 -12.77
C SER A 105 -7.85 -2.14 -11.84
N LEU A 106 -6.57 -1.85 -11.64
CA LEU A 106 -6.17 -0.75 -10.77
C LEU A 106 -6.40 0.62 -11.42
N GLY A 107 -6.37 0.68 -12.75
CA GLY A 107 -6.55 1.93 -13.51
C GLY A 107 -7.94 2.55 -13.33
N GLN A 108 -8.91 1.78 -12.83
CA GLN A 108 -10.22 2.32 -12.48
C GLN A 108 -10.23 3.10 -11.15
N TYR A 109 -9.20 2.92 -10.31
CA TYR A 109 -9.11 3.47 -8.97
C TYR A 109 -7.98 4.49 -8.82
N PHE A 110 -6.91 4.35 -9.60
CA PHE A 110 -5.70 5.14 -9.41
C PHE A 110 -5.14 5.62 -10.75
N ASP A 111 -4.58 6.83 -10.76
CA ASP A 111 -3.54 7.21 -11.71
C ASP A 111 -2.19 7.04 -11.02
N TRP A 112 -1.19 6.54 -11.74
CA TRP A 112 0.13 6.31 -11.15
C TRP A 112 1.30 6.53 -12.12
N GLU A 113 2.44 6.79 -11.52
CA GLU A 113 3.72 6.92 -12.19
C GLU A 113 4.65 5.78 -11.76
N ARG A 114 5.24 5.07 -12.73
CA ARG A 114 6.23 4.02 -12.49
C ARG A 114 7.52 4.62 -11.94
N LEU A 115 7.84 4.33 -10.68
CA LEU A 115 9.09 4.77 -10.04
C LEU A 115 10.25 3.81 -10.29
N GLY A 116 9.94 2.52 -10.44
CA GLY A 116 10.96 1.51 -10.70
C GLY A 116 10.38 0.13 -10.92
N SER A 117 11.20 -0.74 -11.49
CA SER A 117 10.90 -2.15 -11.64
C SER A 117 12.14 -3.01 -11.35
N PHE A 118 11.90 -4.25 -10.95
CA PHE A 118 12.95 -5.21 -10.67
C PHE A 118 12.55 -6.61 -11.12
N ARG A 119 13.37 -7.22 -11.97
CA ARG A 119 13.13 -8.58 -12.44
C ARG A 119 13.40 -9.57 -11.31
N LEU A 120 12.33 -10.15 -10.76
CA LEU A 120 12.40 -11.13 -9.71
C LEU A 120 12.87 -12.48 -10.24
N GLY A 121 12.53 -12.82 -11.48
CA GLY A 121 13.03 -14.00 -12.20
C GLY A 121 12.41 -14.18 -13.57
N PRO A 122 12.45 -15.41 -14.13
CA PRO A 122 11.76 -15.71 -15.37
C PRO A 122 10.26 -15.43 -15.21
N GLY A 123 9.70 -14.53 -16.01
CA GLY A 123 8.26 -14.32 -16.01
C GLY A 123 7.71 -13.39 -14.94
N VAL A 124 8.55 -12.83 -14.05
CA VAL A 124 8.06 -12.11 -12.87
C VAL A 124 8.87 -10.84 -12.64
N THR A 125 8.16 -9.71 -12.59
CA THR A 125 8.73 -8.38 -12.37
C THR A 125 8.02 -7.70 -11.19
N ALA A 126 8.77 -7.22 -10.21
CA ALA A 126 8.24 -6.31 -9.21
C ALA A 126 8.19 -4.89 -9.77
N VAL A 127 7.16 -4.13 -9.44
CA VAL A 127 7.04 -2.71 -9.78
C VAL A 127 6.68 -1.90 -8.54
N LEU A 128 7.14 -0.65 -8.53
CA LEU A 128 6.84 0.35 -7.53
C LEU A 128 6.30 1.54 -8.32
N ASP A 129 5.07 1.91 -8.01
CA ASP A 129 4.39 3.04 -8.61
C ASP A 129 4.06 4.06 -7.53
N ARG A 130 4.04 5.34 -7.90
CA ARG A 130 3.54 6.44 -7.07
C ARG A 130 2.14 6.79 -7.53
N VAL A 131 1.20 6.88 -6.60
CA VAL A 131 -0.15 7.38 -6.90
C VAL A 131 -0.08 8.87 -7.20
N GLN A 132 -0.70 9.26 -8.30
CA GLN A 132 -0.80 10.64 -8.79
C GLN A 132 -2.23 11.18 -8.67
N ALA A 133 -3.23 10.29 -8.71
CA ALA A 133 -4.62 10.63 -8.43
C ALA A 133 -5.37 9.39 -7.94
N ILE A 134 -6.47 9.61 -7.22
CA ILE A 134 -7.38 8.57 -6.76
C ILE A 134 -8.77 8.88 -7.33
N HIS A 135 -9.38 7.87 -7.94
CA HIS A 135 -10.68 7.97 -8.59
C HIS A 135 -11.77 7.45 -7.67
N LEU A 136 -12.73 8.32 -7.36
CA LEU A 136 -13.94 7.96 -6.61
C LEU A 136 -15.14 7.88 -7.54
N ASP A 137 -16.00 6.88 -7.33
CA ASP A 137 -17.34 6.89 -7.92
C ASP A 137 -18.28 7.87 -7.20
N LYS A 138 -19.50 8.06 -7.73
CA LYS A 138 -20.46 9.01 -7.16
C LYS A 138 -20.88 8.69 -5.72
N ASN A 139 -20.96 7.43 -5.35
CA ASN A 139 -21.34 7.01 -4.00
C ASN A 139 -20.16 7.20 -3.04
N GLN A 140 -18.95 6.87 -3.49
CA GLN A 140 -17.71 7.07 -2.76
C GLN A 140 -17.43 8.56 -2.53
N GLU A 141 -17.70 9.41 -3.52
CA GLU A 141 -17.60 10.86 -3.38
C GLU A 141 -18.57 11.37 -2.31
N ALA A 142 -19.82 10.89 -2.29
CA ALA A 142 -20.79 11.28 -1.27
C ALA A 142 -20.31 10.89 0.15
N LEU A 143 -19.79 9.68 0.33
CA LEU A 143 -19.19 9.21 1.59
C LEU A 143 -17.96 10.04 1.99
N TYR A 144 -17.11 10.39 1.03
CA TYR A 144 -15.96 11.25 1.26
C TYR A 144 -16.38 12.64 1.80
N GLN A 145 -17.39 13.26 1.19
CA GLN A 145 -17.92 14.55 1.63
C GLN A 145 -18.58 14.47 3.01
N GLU A 146 -19.28 13.37 3.31
CA GLU A 146 -19.82 13.09 4.65
C GLU A 146 -18.70 13.03 5.69
N HIS A 147 -17.66 12.20 5.47
CA HIS A 147 -16.52 12.09 6.36
C HIS A 147 -15.81 13.44 6.55
N LEU A 148 -15.58 14.21 5.48
CA LEU A 148 -15.02 15.56 5.57
C LEU A 148 -15.83 16.49 6.48
N SER A 149 -17.16 16.43 6.39
CA SER A 149 -18.04 17.26 7.20
C SER A 149 -17.99 16.89 8.69
N GLU A 150 -17.88 15.60 9.01
CA GLU A 150 -17.66 15.12 10.38
C GLU A 150 -16.32 15.61 10.94
N PHE A 151 -15.26 15.56 10.13
CA PHE A 151 -13.94 16.07 10.53
C PHE A 151 -13.93 17.58 10.71
N ALA A 152 -14.55 18.35 9.83
CA ALA A 152 -14.63 19.81 9.96
C ALA A 152 -15.41 20.24 11.22
N ALA A 153 -16.36 19.43 11.67
CA ALA A 153 -17.07 19.64 12.94
C ALA A 153 -16.22 19.27 14.17
N ALA A 154 -15.22 18.40 14.02
CA ALA A 154 -14.29 18.05 15.07
C ALA A 154 -13.31 19.22 15.32
N ARG A 155 -13.52 19.95 16.41
CA ARG A 155 -12.65 21.06 16.85
C ARG A 155 -11.27 20.54 17.29
N MET A 156 -10.30 20.24 16.42
CA MET A 156 -8.88 20.03 16.81
C MET A 156 -7.89 19.91 15.63
N ASP A 157 -6.59 19.95 15.95
CA ASP A 157 -5.44 19.97 15.01
C ASP A 157 -5.47 18.78 14.03
N PRO A 158 -5.78 19.02 12.73
CA PRO A 158 -6.08 17.97 11.77
C PRO A 158 -4.94 16.94 11.65
N LYS A 159 -3.68 17.38 11.65
CA LYS A 159 -2.56 16.48 11.31
C LYS A 159 -2.28 15.41 12.35
N LYS A 160 -2.51 15.69 13.64
CA LYS A 160 -2.18 14.77 14.73
C LYS A 160 -3.27 13.72 14.96
N ASP A 161 -4.54 14.13 14.87
CA ASP A 161 -5.67 13.22 15.06
C ASP A 161 -6.01 12.41 13.81
N LEU A 162 -5.66 12.89 12.60
CA LEU A 162 -5.82 12.10 11.36
C LEU A 162 -4.91 10.86 11.31
N THR A 163 -3.81 10.80 12.07
CA THR A 163 -3.07 9.53 12.21
C THR A 163 -3.73 8.62 13.26
N ALA A 164 -4.25 9.21 14.35
CA ALA A 164 -4.81 8.46 15.49
C ALA A 164 -6.23 7.90 15.24
N TYR A 165 -7.08 8.64 14.52
CA TYR A 165 -8.44 8.23 14.16
C TYR A 165 -8.39 6.93 13.36
N PHE A 166 -7.45 6.79 12.44
CA PHE A 166 -7.37 5.63 11.53
C PHE A 166 -6.63 4.43 12.09
N SER A 167 -5.78 4.59 13.12
CA SER A 167 -5.25 3.45 13.89
C SER A 167 -6.31 2.64 14.64
N LYS A 168 -7.56 3.12 14.73
CA LYS A 168 -8.70 2.33 15.25
C LYS A 168 -9.36 1.42 14.20
N TRP A 169 -9.14 1.67 12.91
CA TRP A 169 -9.88 1.03 11.83
C TRP A 169 -9.02 0.15 10.94
N LEU A 170 -7.69 0.26 11.04
CA LEU A 170 -6.75 -0.76 10.58
C LEU A 170 -6.75 -1.90 11.61
N PRO A 171 -6.96 -3.16 11.20
CA PRO A 171 -6.92 -4.30 12.13
C PRO A 171 -5.57 -4.47 12.82
#